data_AF-A0A843E2B7-F1
#
_entry.id   AF-A0A843E2B7-F1
#
_cell.length_a   1.000
_cell.length_b   1.000
_cell.length_c   1.000
_cell.angle_alpha   90.00
_cell.angle_beta   90.00
_cell.angle_gamma   90.00
#
_symmetry.space_group_name_H-M   'P 1'
#
loop_
_entity.id
_entity.type
_entity.pdbx_description
1 polymer ?
#
loop_
_entity_poly.entity_id
_entity_poly.type
_entity_poly.pdbx_seq_one_letter_code
_entity_poly.pdbx_strand_id
1 'polypeptide(L)'
;MQEIDILNWIYDTFRCTFLDWMSLAFDYAFKTCIIWVILGIILLRRPNTRMFGVVLLCSLALEIIFVYSFKYGFMRHRPFEDYAVHALVNSFHTSSFPSGHTAQLFCVATVFAVFSKKHFPEILCLALLVAFTRMYMYAHYP
;
A
#
# COMPACT_ATOMS: atom_id res chain seq x y z
N MET A 1 8.54 -22.14 4.34
CA MET A 1 8.72 -22.02 5.81
C MET A 1 9.12 -20.60 6.19
N GLN A 2 10.24 -20.05 5.68
CA GLN A 2 10.74 -18.74 6.15
C GLN A 2 9.76 -17.54 6.08
N GLU A 3 8.97 -17.35 5.02
CA GLU A 3 8.10 -16.16 4.89
C GLU A 3 6.87 -16.19 5.83
N ILE A 4 6.24 -17.35 6.01
CA ILE A 4 5.07 -17.49 6.90
C ILE A 4 5.47 -17.38 8.37
N ASP A 5 6.68 -17.83 8.72
CA ASP A 5 7.23 -17.69 10.07
C ASP A 5 7.38 -16.21 10.47
N ILE A 6 7.77 -15.35 9.52
CA ILE A 6 7.81 -13.89 9.72
C ILE A 6 6.41 -13.34 9.97
N LEU A 7 5.42 -13.76 9.17
CA LEU A 7 4.03 -13.30 9.33
C LEU A 7 3.43 -13.73 10.68
N ASN A 8 3.67 -14.99 11.08
CA ASN A 8 3.25 -15.52 12.38
C ASN A 8 3.92 -14.73 13.51
N TRP A 9 5.23 -14.47 13.42
CA TRP A 9 5.93 -13.66 14.41
C TRP A 9 5.37 -12.24 14.51
N ILE A 10 5.08 -11.58 13.37
CA ILE A 10 4.45 -10.25 13.34
C ILE A 10 3.10 -10.30 14.05
N TYR A 11 2.25 -11.27 13.69
CA TYR A 11 0.93 -11.40 14.26
C TYR A 11 0.99 -11.67 15.77
N ASP A 12 1.71 -12.70 16.19
CA ASP A 12 1.77 -13.12 17.60
C ASP A 12 2.41 -12.06 18.51
N THR A 13 3.36 -11.27 17.99
CA THR A 13 4.04 -10.22 18.76
C THR A 13 3.20 -8.96 18.90
N PHE A 14 2.52 -8.54 17.83
CA PHE A 14 1.88 -7.22 17.76
C PHE A 14 0.36 -7.25 17.87
N ARG A 15 -0.26 -8.43 18.00
CA ARG A 15 -1.72 -8.52 18.00
C ARG A 15 -2.36 -7.67 19.10
N CYS A 16 -3.20 -6.73 18.69
CA CYS A 16 -4.04 -5.96 19.60
C CYS A 16 -5.21 -5.29 18.84
N THR A 17 -6.27 -4.95 19.58
CA THR A 17 -7.47 -4.31 19.02
C THR A 17 -7.17 -3.00 18.28
N PHE A 18 -6.20 -2.23 18.77
CA PHE A 18 -5.77 -0.99 18.12
C PHE A 18 -5.19 -1.25 16.73
N LEU A 19 -4.28 -2.23 16.61
CA LEU A 19 -3.66 -2.57 15.33
C LEU A 19 -4.64 -3.27 14.38
N ASP A 20 -5.58 -4.07 14.88
CA ASP A 20 -6.67 -4.63 14.06
C ASP A 20 -7.49 -3.52 13.41
N TRP A 21 -7.95 -2.56 14.21
CA TRP A 21 -8.72 -1.40 13.74
C TRP A 21 -7.91 -0.54 12.77
N MET A 22 -6.65 -0.24 13.09
CA MET A 22 -5.78 0.59 12.24
C MET A 22 -5.52 -0.09 10.89
N SER A 23 -5.28 -1.40 10.90
CA SER A 23 -5.03 -2.18 9.68
C SER A 23 -6.26 -2.19 8.77
N LEU A 24 -7.46 -2.37 9.33
CA LEU A 24 -8.73 -2.27 8.59
C LEU A 24 -8.97 -0.85 8.05
N ALA A 25 -8.69 0.17 8.85
CA ALA A 25 -8.83 1.56 8.45
C ALA A 25 -7.90 1.90 7.27
N PHE A 26 -6.65 1.45 7.31
CA PHE A 26 -5.69 1.63 6.21
C PHE A 26 -6.06 0.82 4.96
N ASP A 27 -6.50 -0.44 5.11
CA ASP A 27 -6.99 -1.23 3.97
C ASP A 27 -8.12 -0.50 3.24
N TYR A 28 -9.09 0.03 3.98
CA TYR A 28 -10.21 0.78 3.41
C TYR A 28 -9.78 2.12 2.80
N ALA A 29 -9.02 2.94 3.55
CA ALA A 29 -8.62 4.28 3.13
C ALA A 29 -7.76 4.28 1.86
N PHE A 30 -6.88 3.27 1.72
CA PHE A 30 -5.96 3.14 0.59
C PHE A 30 -6.35 2.02 -0.37
N LYS A 31 -7.60 1.54 -0.31
CA LYS A 31 -8.15 0.59 -1.29
C LYS A 31 -8.09 1.15 -2.72
N THR A 32 -8.17 2.47 -2.85
CA THR A 32 -8.03 3.18 -4.13
C THR A 32 -7.02 4.31 -3.99
N CYS A 33 -6.55 4.83 -5.12
CA CYS A 33 -5.68 6.00 -5.15
C CYS A 33 -6.42 7.35 -5.12
N ILE A 34 -7.73 7.36 -4.86
CA ILE A 34 -8.58 8.55 -5.04
C ILE A 34 -8.11 9.77 -4.24
N ILE A 35 -7.62 9.56 -3.01
CA ILE A 35 -7.11 10.65 -2.16
C ILE A 35 -5.92 11.36 -2.81
N TRP A 36 -5.02 10.59 -3.44
CA TRP A 36 -3.84 11.12 -4.12
C TRP A 36 -4.18 11.72 -5.49
N VAL A 37 -5.20 11.18 -6.17
CA VAL A 37 -5.73 11.77 -7.40
C VAL A 37 -6.33 13.15 -7.12
N ILE A 38 -7.15 13.28 -6.08
CA ILE A 38 -7.71 14.56 -5.65
C ILE A 38 -6.58 15.55 -5.30
N LEU A 39 -5.59 15.12 -4.53
CA LEU A 39 -4.42 15.94 -4.22
C LEU A 39 -3.69 16.40 -5.50
N GLY A 40 -3.43 15.49 -6.43
CA GLY A 40 -2.80 15.79 -7.72
C GLY A 40 -3.57 16.86 -8.49
N ILE A 41 -4.90 16.74 -8.57
CA ILE A 41 -5.77 17.74 -9.22
C ILE A 41 -5.68 19.10 -8.52
N ILE A 42 -5.67 19.14 -7.18
CA ILE A 42 -5.51 20.39 -6.42
C ILE A 42 -4.15 21.03 -6.72
N LEU A 43 -3.08 20.25 -6.77
CA LEU A 43 -1.73 20.73 -7.09
C LEU A 43 -1.64 21.28 -8.52
N LEU A 44 -2.37 20.72 -9.48
CA LEU A 44 -2.42 21.23 -10.86
C LEU A 44 -3.03 22.64 -10.98
N ARG A 45 -3.94 23.01 -10.06
CA ARG A 45 -4.61 24.31 -10.07
C ARG A 45 -3.68 25.47 -9.71
N ARG A 46 -2.60 25.21 -8.96
CA ARG A 46 -1.63 26.24 -8.58
C ARG A 46 -0.41 26.17 -9.50
N PRO A 47 0.00 27.28 -10.15
CA PRO A 47 1.10 27.26 -11.13
C PRO A 47 2.41 26.75 -10.51
N ASN A 48 2.69 27.13 -9.26
CA ASN A 48 3.92 26.77 -8.56
C ASN A 48 4.00 25.29 -8.16
N THR A 49 2.87 24.56 -8.15
CA THR A 49 2.83 23.12 -7.80
C THR A 49 2.38 22.24 -8.97
N ARG A 50 2.22 22.80 -10.17
CA ARG A 50 1.68 22.08 -11.32
C ARG A 50 2.53 20.87 -11.68
N MET A 51 3.86 21.02 -11.71
CA MET A 51 4.74 19.89 -12.01
C MET A 51 4.63 18.78 -10.98
N PHE A 52 4.52 19.12 -9.69
CA PHE A 52 4.30 18.14 -8.64
C PHE A 52 2.99 17.37 -8.87
N GLY A 53 1.90 18.07 -9.20
CA GLY A 53 0.62 17.43 -9.54
C GLY A 53 0.71 16.50 -10.77
N VAL A 54 1.38 16.94 -11.84
CA VAL A 54 1.59 16.12 -13.05
C VAL A 54 2.38 14.86 -12.71
N VAL A 55 3.53 14.98 -12.05
CA VAL A 55 4.35 13.81 -11.69
C VAL A 55 3.57 12.87 -10.79
N LEU A 56 2.87 13.38 -9.77
CA LEU A 56 2.07 12.54 -8.87
C LEU A 56 1.04 11.70 -9.63
N LEU A 57 0.26 12.33 -10.52
CA LEU A 57 -0.78 11.62 -11.27
C LEU A 57 -0.20 10.64 -12.29
N CYS A 58 0.87 11.01 -13.01
CA CYS A 58 1.54 10.12 -13.95
C CYS A 58 2.18 8.92 -13.24
N SER A 59 2.84 9.14 -12.11
CA SER A 59 3.45 8.08 -11.32
C SER A 59 2.41 7.10 -10.78
N LEU A 60 1.25 7.58 -10.31
CA LEU A 60 0.14 6.71 -9.90
C LEU A 60 -0.43 5.90 -11.07
N ALA A 61 -0.60 6.52 -12.24
CA ALA A 61 -1.10 5.80 -13.42
C ALA A 61 -0.13 4.68 -13.85
N LEU A 62 1.18 4.98 -13.86
CA LEU A 62 2.21 3.98 -14.16
C LEU A 62 2.25 2.88 -13.10
N GLU A 63 2.19 3.23 -11.82
CA GLU A 63 2.16 2.26 -10.71
C GLU A 63 1.02 1.27 -10.86
N ILE A 64 -0.21 1.74 -11.14
CA ILE A 64 -1.37 0.88 -11.39
C ILE A 64 -1.08 -0.08 -12.53
N ILE A 65 -0.58 0.43 -13.66
CA ILE A 65 -0.25 -0.42 -14.83
C ILE A 65 0.74 -1.51 -14.43
N PHE A 66 1.84 -1.14 -13.76
CA PHE A 66 2.84 -2.11 -13.30
C PHE A 66 2.24 -3.14 -12.34
N VAL A 67 1.52 -2.71 -11.30
CA VAL A 67 0.93 -3.62 -10.31
C VAL A 67 -0.02 -4.62 -10.95
N TYR A 68 -0.91 -4.17 -11.84
CA TYR A 68 -1.83 -5.07 -12.53
C TYR A 68 -1.10 -5.99 -13.51
N SER A 69 -0.15 -5.49 -14.30
CA SER A 69 0.66 -6.33 -15.20
C SER A 69 1.36 -7.46 -14.45
N PHE A 70 1.95 -7.17 -13.29
CA PHE A 70 2.59 -8.19 -12.47
C PHE A 70 1.57 -9.12 -11.81
N LYS A 71 0.44 -8.61 -11.32
CA LYS A 71 -0.61 -9.45 -10.72
C LYS A 71 -1.13 -10.52 -11.70
N TYR A 72 -1.37 -10.13 -12.96
CA TYR A 72 -1.79 -11.06 -14.00
C TYR A 72 -0.66 -11.97 -14.49
N GLY A 73 0.60 -11.52 -14.43
CA GLY A 73 1.75 -12.33 -14.82
C GLY A 73 2.11 -13.42 -13.80
N PHE A 74 2.06 -13.12 -12.51
CA PHE A 74 2.51 -14.03 -11.45
C PHE A 74 1.40 -14.87 -10.81
N MET A 75 0.17 -14.32 -10.70
CA MET A 75 -0.98 -15.01 -10.10
C MET A 75 -0.69 -15.72 -8.77
N ARG A 76 0.22 -15.15 -7.95
CA ARG A 76 0.63 -15.72 -6.66
C ARG A 76 -0.56 -15.69 -5.70
N HIS A 77 -0.82 -16.81 -5.04
CA HIS A 77 -1.82 -16.91 -3.99
C HIS A 77 -1.44 -16.05 -2.78
N ARG A 78 -2.43 -15.68 -1.96
CA ARG A 78 -2.21 -14.91 -0.74
C ARG A 78 -1.92 -15.81 0.46
N PRO A 79 -1.22 -15.30 1.49
CA PRO A 79 -0.95 -16.09 2.69
C PRO A 79 -2.23 -16.68 3.34
N PHE A 80 -3.33 -15.94 3.37
CA PHE A 80 -4.60 -16.45 3.92
C PHE A 80 -5.31 -17.50 3.04
N GLU A 81 -4.93 -17.63 1.77
CA GLU A 81 -5.46 -18.67 0.87
C GLU A 81 -4.66 -19.97 1.02
N ASP A 82 -3.35 -19.85 1.22
CA ASP A 82 -2.44 -20.99 1.34
C ASP A 82 -2.40 -21.57 2.76
N TYR A 83 -2.71 -20.77 3.79
CA TYR A 83 -2.64 -21.16 5.19
C TYR A 83 -3.97 -20.90 5.91
N ALA A 84 -4.36 -21.79 6.82
CA ALA A 84 -5.57 -21.67 7.64
C ALA A 84 -5.41 -20.63 8.76
N VAL A 85 -5.13 -19.38 8.39
CA VAL A 85 -4.95 -18.25 9.30
C VAL A 85 -6.23 -17.42 9.40
N HIS A 86 -6.48 -16.85 10.58
CA HIS A 86 -7.57 -15.90 10.78
C HIS A 86 -7.20 -14.52 10.22
N ALA A 87 -7.34 -14.36 8.91
CA ALA A 87 -7.14 -13.08 8.25
C ALA A 87 -8.24 -12.07 8.62
N LEU A 88 -7.84 -10.82 8.85
CA LEU A 88 -8.76 -9.72 9.17
C LEU A 88 -9.52 -9.22 7.92
N VAL A 89 -9.07 -9.59 6.72
CA VAL A 89 -9.67 -9.17 5.44
C VAL A 89 -9.97 -10.38 4.58
N ASN A 90 -11.20 -10.44 4.07
CA ASN A 90 -11.58 -11.34 2.99
C ASN A 90 -11.39 -10.59 1.66
N SER A 91 -10.24 -10.77 1.02
CA SER A 91 -10.03 -10.22 -0.32
C SER A 91 -10.31 -11.28 -1.37
N PHE A 92 -11.42 -11.13 -2.08
CA PHE A 92 -11.76 -11.98 -3.20
C PHE A 92 -10.96 -11.58 -4.46
N HIS A 93 -10.37 -12.58 -5.13
CA HIS A 93 -10.01 -12.62 -6.56
C HIS A 93 -8.81 -11.78 -7.08
N THR A 94 -7.84 -11.38 -6.26
CA THR A 94 -6.61 -10.75 -6.81
C THR A 94 -5.32 -11.30 -6.22
N SER A 95 -4.36 -11.56 -7.11
CA SER A 95 -2.99 -12.03 -6.82
C SER A 95 -2.30 -11.23 -5.70
N SER A 96 -1.51 -11.92 -4.88
CA SER A 96 -0.78 -11.36 -3.76
C SER A 96 0.41 -10.51 -4.17
N PHE A 97 0.97 -10.73 -5.36
CA PHE A 97 2.17 -10.04 -5.81
C PHE A 97 1.90 -9.09 -6.99
N PRO A 98 2.36 -7.83 -6.92
CA PRO A 98 2.81 -7.09 -5.73
C PRO A 98 1.64 -6.53 -4.90
N SER A 99 1.96 -5.97 -3.73
CA SER A 99 0.98 -5.25 -2.90
C SER A 99 0.64 -3.88 -3.51
N GLY A 100 -0.61 -3.69 -3.92
CA GLY A 100 -1.08 -2.41 -4.47
C GLY A 100 -1.05 -1.27 -3.45
N HIS A 101 -1.56 -1.49 -2.23
CA HIS A 101 -1.50 -0.48 -1.15
C HIS A 101 -0.07 0.00 -0.87
N THR A 102 0.87 -0.94 -0.82
CA THR A 102 2.28 -0.64 -0.56
C THR A 102 2.91 0.10 -1.74
N ALA A 103 2.74 -0.42 -2.97
CA ALA A 103 3.27 0.21 -4.18
C ALA A 103 2.74 1.64 -4.36
N GLN A 104 1.44 1.84 -4.16
CA GLN A 104 0.79 3.16 -4.18
C GLN A 104 1.46 4.15 -3.21
N LEU A 105 1.64 3.79 -1.93
CA LEU A 105 2.17 4.73 -0.93
C LEU A 105 3.67 4.98 -1.08
N PHE A 106 4.46 3.99 -1.48
CA PHE A 106 5.87 4.21 -1.79
C PHE A 106 6.07 5.04 -3.05
N CYS A 107 5.19 4.87 -4.05
CA CYS A 107 5.14 5.74 -5.23
C CYS A 107 4.89 7.20 -4.81
N VAL A 108 3.86 7.45 -4.00
CA VAL A 108 3.56 8.79 -3.48
C VAL A 108 4.72 9.34 -2.64
N ALA A 109 5.29 8.55 -1.72
CA ALA A 109 6.44 8.95 -0.91
C ALA A 109 7.63 9.39 -1.77
N THR A 110 7.90 8.65 -2.86
CA THR A 110 8.98 8.98 -3.79
C THR A 110 8.75 10.32 -4.48
N VAL A 111 7.53 10.60 -4.94
CA VAL A 111 7.20 11.91 -5.52
C VAL A 111 7.37 13.02 -4.48
N PHE A 112 6.92 12.79 -3.24
CA PHE A 112 7.09 13.76 -2.16
C PHE A 112 8.58 13.99 -1.79
N ALA A 113 9.44 12.97 -1.88
CA ALA A 113 10.88 13.12 -1.66
C ALA A 113 11.51 14.16 -2.61
N VAL A 114 11.01 14.20 -3.85
CA VAL A 114 11.49 15.11 -4.90
C VAL A 114 10.90 16.51 -4.75
N PHE A 115 9.57 16.60 -4.56
CA PHE A 115 8.86 17.89 -4.65
C PHE A 115 8.56 18.54 -3.29
N SER A 116 8.62 17.80 -2.19
CA SER A 116 8.27 18.30 -0.85
C SER A 116 9.03 17.58 0.26
N LYS A 117 10.32 17.90 0.39
CA LYS A 117 11.21 17.35 1.44
C LYS A 117 10.68 17.54 2.86
N LYS A 118 9.88 18.59 3.10
CA LYS A 118 9.22 18.85 4.39
C LYS A 118 8.22 17.75 4.75
N HIS A 119 7.40 17.32 3.79
CA HIS A 119 6.32 16.36 4.02
C HIS A 119 6.73 14.92 3.71
N PHE A 120 7.86 14.71 3.04
CA PHE A 120 8.38 13.37 2.73
C PHE A 120 8.46 12.43 3.94
N PRO A 121 9.01 12.82 5.11
CA PRO A 121 9.09 11.90 6.26
C PRO A 121 7.73 11.41 6.75
N GLU A 122 6.70 12.26 6.69
CA GLU A 122 5.33 11.93 7.10
C GLU A 122 4.72 10.88 6.16
N ILE A 123 4.88 11.07 4.85
CA ILE A 123 4.37 10.14 3.83
C ILE A 123 5.15 8.82 3.85
N LEU A 124 6.47 8.87 4.07
CA LEU A 124 7.29 7.66 4.20
C LEU A 124 6.89 6.85 5.44
N CYS A 125 6.66 7.51 6.57
CA CYS A 125 6.16 6.86 7.79
C CYS A 125 4.82 6.16 7.52
N LEU A 126 3.89 6.86 6.85
CA LEU A 126 2.62 6.26 6.44
C LEU A 126 2.80 5.06 5.51
N ALA A 127 3.70 5.13 4.52
CA ALA A 127 3.98 4.02 3.61
C ALA A 127 4.52 2.79 4.35
N LEU A 128 5.44 2.99 5.29
CA LEU A 128 6.00 1.92 6.13
C LEU A 128 4.92 1.30 7.03
N LEU A 129 4.07 2.12 7.67
CA LEU A 129 2.97 1.64 8.50
C LEU A 129 1.98 0.81 7.69
N VAL A 130 1.60 1.27 6.49
CA VAL A 130 0.68 0.52 5.65
C VAL A 130 1.31 -0.79 5.18
N ALA A 131 2.57 -0.79 4.73
CA ALA A 131 3.28 -2.01 4.39
C ALA A 131 3.30 -3.03 5.54
N PHE A 132 3.57 -2.56 6.77
CA PHE A 132 3.50 -3.38 7.97
C PHE A 132 2.09 -3.96 8.18
N THR A 133 1.04 -3.14 8.10
CA THR A 133 -0.35 -3.62 8.27
C THR A 133 -0.74 -4.65 7.21
N ARG A 134 -0.22 -4.57 5.98
CA ARG A 134 -0.46 -5.58 4.93
C ARG A 134 0.06 -6.96 5.30
N MET A 135 1.23 -7.02 5.94
CA MET A 135 1.81 -8.27 6.46
C MET A 135 1.04 -8.74 7.70
N TYR A 136 0.76 -7.82 8.64
CA TYR A 136 0.01 -8.12 9.87
C TYR A 136 -1.36 -8.78 9.59
N MET A 137 -2.04 -8.38 8.51
CA MET A 137 -3.33 -8.94 8.11
C MET A 137 -3.23 -10.27 7.33
N TYR A 138 -2.04 -10.82 7.15
CA TYR A 138 -1.77 -11.95 6.24
C TYR A 138 -2.19 -11.69 4.79
N ALA A 139 -2.31 -10.43 4.38
CA ALA A 139 -2.77 -10.06 3.04
C ALA A 139 -1.66 -10.19 1.99
N HIS A 140 -0.40 -10.02 2.41
CA HIS A 140 0.79 -10.10 1.57
C HIS A 140 1.95 -10.75 2.33
N TYR A 141 2.81 -11.45 1.59
CA TYR A 141 4.10 -11.91 2.07
C TYR A 141 5.07 -10.71 2.22
N PRO A 142 6.13 -10.85 3.06
CA PRO A 142 7.19 -9.84 3.18
C PRO A 142 7.90 -9.50 1.86
#